data_AF-A0A8T5DWA1-F1
#
_entry.id   AF-A0A8T5DWA1-F1
#
_cell.length_a   1.000
_cell.length_b   1.000
_cell.length_c   1.000
_cell.angle_alpha   90.00
_cell.angle_beta   90.00
_cell.angle_gamma   90.00
#
_symmetry.space_group_name_H-M   'P 1'
#
loop_
_entity.id
_entity.type
_entity.pdbx_description
1 polymer ?
#
loop_
_entity_poly.entity_id
_entity_poly.type
_entity_poly.pdbx_seq_one_letter_code
_entity_poly.pdbx_strand_id
1 'polypeptide(L)'
;MDGEANHYCPNESNCPPQIKGKIEHFISRKAMDIESLGEGKVKLLFDKGYVQNIGDLYDLKYKKNDLINLETINVFEGDDDIEKIPIEKVLFAFSYGKVSLKEARRLVDSCNSISDLVGLLKFDLTSCNPNRYKSASFISLLNEDGSILSKISAINRFYLYLDEVIELFGIHNVTKEVSQQLAHRFKNVYSFSKADFFHINNEINNNIRDFIRDNGFDFFRKLNTFNVISFQQKTVDNIISGIEESKQKPFEKVLFGLGIRYVGATVASNLAKTFRTIDNLINARIEELTEADEIGIKIAESLTRYFGNAQNTSLIRKLGRSGLKFSYEQSNLNSTILEGKSIVVSGKFENFSRDELKQIVIENGGKNVSSVSMKTSFILAGENMGPEKYKKAQKFNIQIISIEDFVALINQ
;
A
#
# COMPACT_ATOMS: atom_id res chain seq x y z
N MET A 1 -25.19 22.50 -5.68
CA MET A 1 -24.23 21.78 -4.82
C MET A 1 -24.13 22.55 -3.51
N ASP A 2 -25.26 22.74 -2.84
CA ASP A 2 -25.34 23.59 -1.65
C ASP A 2 -25.67 22.71 -0.44
N GLY A 3 -24.83 22.76 0.60
CA GLY A 3 -25.04 22.04 1.85
C GLY A 3 -24.05 20.89 2.16
N GLU A 4 -22.92 20.78 1.47
CA GLU A 4 -21.84 19.86 1.87
C GLU A 4 -20.70 20.64 2.54
N ALA A 5 -20.23 20.15 3.70
CA ALA A 5 -19.14 20.79 4.44
C ALA A 5 -17.76 20.62 3.76
N ASN A 6 -17.63 19.63 2.87
CA ASN A 6 -16.39 19.31 2.18
C ASN A 6 -16.52 19.59 0.68
N HIS A 7 -15.51 20.26 0.12
CA HIS A 7 -15.38 20.47 -1.31
C HIS A 7 -14.57 19.34 -1.94
N TYR A 8 -15.00 18.87 -3.11
CA TYR A 8 -14.35 17.80 -3.85
C TYR A 8 -14.17 18.21 -5.31
N CYS A 9 -13.14 17.68 -5.96
CA CYS A 9 -12.98 17.83 -7.39
C CYS A 9 -14.13 17.10 -8.12
N PRO A 10 -14.89 17.75 -9.02
CA PRO A 10 -16.00 17.11 -9.73
C PRO A 10 -15.55 16.19 -10.87
N ASN A 11 -14.27 16.24 -11.27
CA ASN A 11 -13.73 15.46 -12.37
C ASN A 11 -13.36 14.04 -11.93
N GLU A 12 -14.36 13.16 -11.82
CA GLU A 12 -14.14 11.79 -11.38
C GLU A 12 -13.45 10.89 -12.42
N SER A 13 -13.52 11.24 -13.71
CA SER A 13 -13.06 10.39 -14.81
C SER A 13 -11.60 10.62 -15.19
N ASN A 14 -11.07 11.84 -14.99
CA ASN A 14 -9.74 12.21 -15.46
C ASN A 14 -8.83 12.79 -14.35
N CYS A 15 -9.29 12.86 -13.10
CA CYS A 15 -8.48 13.36 -12.00
C CYS A 15 -7.58 12.24 -11.44
N PRO A 16 -6.23 12.31 -11.60
CA PRO A 16 -5.35 11.22 -11.19
C PRO A 16 -5.44 10.86 -9.70
N PRO A 17 -5.53 11.81 -8.75
CA PRO A 17 -5.78 11.48 -7.34
C PRO A 17 -7.06 10.69 -7.11
N GLN A 18 -8.16 11.03 -7.81
CA GLN A 18 -9.42 10.30 -7.66
C GLN A 18 -9.36 8.90 -8.25
N ILE A 19 -8.73 8.74 -9.41
CA ILE A 19 -8.58 7.43 -10.05
C ILE A 19 -7.74 6.50 -9.18
N LYS A 20 -6.57 6.97 -8.71
CA LYS A 20 -5.70 6.22 -7.78
C LYS A 20 -6.45 5.88 -6.49
N GLY A 21 -7.16 6.84 -5.90
CA GLY A 21 -7.98 6.61 -4.71
C GLY A 21 -9.10 5.58 -4.92
N LYS A 22 -9.76 5.57 -6.08
CA LYS A 22 -10.75 4.54 -6.44
C LYS A 22 -10.09 3.16 -6.57
N ILE A 23 -8.90 3.07 -7.15
CA ILE A 23 -8.13 1.81 -7.23
C ILE A 23 -7.74 1.34 -5.83
N GLU A 24 -7.21 2.22 -4.99
CA GLU A 24 -6.83 1.90 -3.60
C GLU A 24 -8.03 1.45 -2.75
N HIS A 25 -9.17 2.11 -2.93
CA HIS A 25 -10.43 1.70 -2.29
C HIS A 25 -10.85 0.30 -2.75
N PHE A 26 -10.83 0.06 -4.06
CA PHE A 26 -11.23 -1.21 -4.67
C PHE A 26 -10.38 -2.38 -4.15
N ILE A 27 -9.06 -2.23 -4.08
CA ILE A 27 -8.14 -3.29 -3.63
C ILE A 27 -8.11 -3.47 -2.11
N SER A 28 -8.76 -2.58 -1.34
CA SER A 28 -8.73 -2.60 0.12
C SER A 28 -9.33 -3.89 0.72
N ARG A 29 -8.91 -4.22 1.94
CA ARG A 29 -9.40 -5.39 2.72
C ARG A 29 -10.93 -5.44 2.87
N LYS A 30 -11.60 -4.29 2.90
CA LYS A 30 -13.07 -4.24 3.05
C LYS A 30 -13.80 -4.46 1.73
N ALA A 31 -13.13 -4.28 0.60
CA ALA A 31 -13.64 -4.43 -0.76
C ALA A 31 -13.12 -5.73 -1.38
N MET A 32 -12.23 -5.65 -2.37
CA MET A 32 -11.76 -6.80 -3.14
C MET A 32 -10.56 -7.52 -2.52
N ASP A 33 -9.94 -6.93 -1.50
CA ASP A 33 -8.91 -7.58 -0.66
C ASP A 33 -7.75 -8.14 -1.48
N ILE A 34 -7.20 -7.30 -2.36
CA ILE A 34 -6.07 -7.65 -3.21
C ILE A 34 -4.79 -7.23 -2.49
N GLU A 35 -4.14 -8.21 -1.85
CA GLU A 35 -2.91 -7.98 -1.10
C GLU A 35 -1.72 -7.62 -2.00
N SER A 36 -0.62 -7.17 -1.39
CA SER A 36 0.64 -6.82 -2.04
C SER A 36 0.60 -5.62 -3.01
N LEU A 37 -0.59 -5.07 -3.31
CA LEU A 37 -0.81 -3.87 -4.11
C LEU A 37 -1.17 -2.67 -3.20
N GLY A 38 -0.17 -1.90 -2.77
CA GLY A 38 -0.36 -0.70 -1.93
C GLY A 38 -0.32 0.61 -2.73
N GLU A 39 -0.59 1.75 -2.08
CA GLU A 39 -0.61 3.11 -2.67
C GLU A 39 0.57 3.37 -3.61
N GLY A 40 1.81 3.17 -3.15
CA GLY A 40 2.99 3.40 -3.98
C GLY A 40 3.05 2.54 -5.25
N LYS A 41 2.55 1.30 -5.19
CA LYS A 41 2.47 0.41 -6.35
C LYS A 41 1.34 0.78 -7.30
N VAL A 42 0.19 1.19 -6.76
CA VAL A 42 -0.91 1.74 -7.55
C VAL A 42 -0.44 2.98 -8.31
N LYS A 43 0.24 3.90 -7.62
CA LYS A 43 0.86 5.08 -8.25
C LYS A 43 1.82 4.68 -9.36
N LEU A 44 2.72 3.72 -9.12
CA LEU A 44 3.68 3.27 -10.15
C LEU A 44 2.97 2.68 -11.38
N LEU A 45 1.99 1.80 -11.18
CA LEU A 45 1.22 1.21 -12.30
C LEU A 45 0.43 2.28 -13.06
N PHE A 46 -0.11 3.26 -12.36
CA PHE A 46 -0.84 4.38 -12.96
C PHE A 46 0.09 5.27 -13.79
N ASP A 47 1.19 5.72 -13.21
CA ASP A 47 2.16 6.62 -13.86
C ASP A 47 2.82 5.96 -15.09
N LYS A 48 2.96 4.63 -15.07
CA LYS A 48 3.49 3.85 -16.20
C LYS A 48 2.42 3.42 -17.22
N GLY A 49 1.14 3.77 -16.99
CA GLY A 49 0.06 3.46 -17.92
C GLY A 49 -0.40 1.98 -17.92
N TYR A 50 0.01 1.19 -16.94
CA TYR A 50 -0.46 -0.20 -16.82
C TYR A 50 -1.90 -0.29 -16.33
N VAL A 51 -2.31 0.66 -15.48
CA VAL A 51 -3.66 0.72 -14.87
C VAL A 51 -4.16 2.15 -14.93
N GLN A 52 -5.30 2.40 -15.57
CA GLN A 52 -5.98 3.71 -15.63
C GLN A 52 -7.38 3.66 -15.01
N ASN A 53 -7.88 2.47 -14.68
CA ASN A 53 -9.11 2.26 -13.93
C ASN A 53 -9.06 0.88 -13.24
N ILE A 54 -10.02 0.60 -12.35
CA ILE A 54 -10.10 -0.66 -11.60
C ILE A 54 -10.26 -1.90 -12.50
N GLY A 55 -10.80 -1.74 -13.71
CA GLY A 55 -10.95 -2.83 -14.67
C GLY A 55 -9.62 -3.30 -15.24
N ASP A 56 -8.65 -2.40 -15.41
CA ASP A 56 -7.34 -2.72 -15.97
C ASP A 56 -6.50 -3.61 -15.06
N LEU A 57 -6.81 -3.67 -13.76
CA LEU A 57 -6.18 -4.61 -12.82
C LEU A 57 -6.29 -6.05 -13.32
N TYR A 58 -7.43 -6.42 -13.90
CA TYR A 58 -7.69 -7.79 -14.36
C TYR A 58 -6.96 -8.15 -15.66
N ASP A 59 -6.36 -7.16 -16.32
CA ASP A 59 -5.53 -7.36 -17.52
C ASP A 59 -4.03 -7.52 -17.16
N LEU A 60 -3.64 -7.24 -15.91
CA LEU A 60 -2.23 -7.28 -15.47
C LEU A 60 -1.59 -8.67 -15.62
N LYS A 61 -2.37 -9.75 -15.58
CA LYS A 61 -1.88 -11.11 -15.81
C LYS A 61 -1.25 -11.30 -17.18
N TYR A 62 -1.73 -10.57 -18.20
CA TYR A 62 -1.19 -10.63 -19.56
C TYR A 62 0.10 -9.81 -19.72
N LYS A 63 0.38 -8.93 -18.75
CA LYS A 63 1.56 -8.06 -18.71
C LYS A 63 2.58 -8.49 -17.66
N LYS A 64 2.43 -9.70 -17.10
CA LYS A 64 3.22 -10.20 -15.97
C LYS A 64 4.73 -9.98 -16.15
N ASN A 65 5.25 -10.27 -17.33
CA ASN A 65 6.69 -10.13 -17.62
C ASN A 65 7.15 -8.67 -17.61
N ASP A 66 6.31 -7.76 -18.10
CA ASP A 66 6.60 -6.32 -18.16
C ASP A 66 6.54 -5.67 -16.76
N LEU A 67 5.79 -6.28 -15.83
CA LEU A 67 5.69 -5.81 -14.46
C LEU A 67 6.95 -6.14 -13.64
N ILE A 68 7.62 -7.24 -13.95
CA ILE A 68 8.81 -7.66 -13.22
C ILE A 68 9.92 -6.64 -13.46
N ASN A 69 10.60 -6.24 -12.38
CA ASN A 69 11.63 -5.20 -12.36
C ASN A 69 11.11 -3.77 -12.58
N LEU A 70 9.79 -3.54 -12.58
CA LEU A 70 9.29 -2.18 -12.42
C LEU A 70 9.68 -1.66 -11.05
N GLU A 71 10.28 -0.48 -11.03
CA GLU A 71 10.66 0.19 -9.80
C GLU A 71 10.50 1.71 -9.92
N THR A 72 10.30 2.32 -8.76
CA THR A 72 10.36 3.76 -8.55
C THR A 72 10.75 4.04 -7.11
N ILE A 73 11.14 5.27 -6.83
CA ILE A 73 11.24 5.78 -5.46
C ILE A 73 9.91 6.37 -5.01
N ASN A 74 9.62 6.21 -3.71
CA ASN A 74 8.56 6.95 -3.07
C ASN A 74 9.08 8.34 -2.68
N VAL A 75 8.60 9.37 -3.38
CA VAL A 75 8.94 10.77 -3.12
C VAL A 75 7.65 11.46 -2.66
N PHE A 76 7.67 12.02 -1.46
CA PHE A 76 6.54 12.81 -0.96
C PHE A 76 6.66 14.24 -1.52
N GLU A 77 5.55 14.80 -2.00
CA GLU A 77 5.51 16.18 -2.49
C GLU A 77 5.77 17.16 -1.33
N GLY A 78 6.72 18.08 -1.52
CA GLY A 78 7.13 19.05 -0.49
C GLY A 78 8.33 18.63 0.36
N ASP A 79 9.01 17.54 0.02
CA ASP A 79 10.23 17.12 0.69
C ASP A 79 11.45 17.94 0.17
N ASP A 80 11.84 18.97 0.93
CA ASP A 80 13.02 19.81 0.63
C ASP A 80 14.35 19.02 0.68
N ASP A 81 14.31 17.75 1.11
CA ASP A 81 15.47 16.88 1.22
C ASP A 81 15.67 15.95 0.01
N ILE A 82 14.86 16.08 -1.06
CA ILE A 82 14.96 15.21 -2.25
C ILE A 82 16.39 15.16 -2.83
N GLU A 83 17.08 16.30 -2.78
CA GLU A 83 18.41 16.48 -3.36
C GLU A 83 19.54 16.27 -2.34
N LYS A 84 19.22 16.03 -1.06
CA LYS A 84 20.19 15.93 0.04
C LYS A 84 20.53 14.48 0.33
N ILE A 85 21.83 14.18 0.37
CA ILE A 85 22.38 12.85 0.64
C ILE A 85 23.15 12.94 1.96
N PRO A 86 22.64 12.35 3.06
CA PRO A 86 23.29 12.41 4.37
C PRO A 86 24.71 11.84 4.33
N ILE A 87 25.64 12.44 5.07
CA ILE A 87 27.04 12.02 5.03
C ILE A 87 27.23 10.58 5.52
N GLU A 88 26.44 10.10 6.47
CA GLU A 88 26.56 8.70 6.89
C GLU A 88 26.23 7.72 5.74
N LYS A 89 25.38 8.12 4.79
CA LYS A 89 25.07 7.33 3.58
C LYS A 89 26.23 7.34 2.59
N VAL A 90 26.90 8.48 2.45
CA VAL A 90 28.11 8.63 1.63
C VAL A 90 29.22 7.75 2.19
N LEU A 91 29.51 7.87 3.49
CA LEU A 91 30.50 7.03 4.18
C LEU A 91 30.17 5.54 4.06
N PHE A 92 28.89 5.18 4.25
CA PHE A 92 28.44 3.80 4.11
C PHE A 92 28.64 3.25 2.69
N ALA A 93 28.25 4.00 1.66
CA ALA A 93 28.36 3.57 0.27
C ALA A 93 29.82 3.42 -0.19
N PHE A 94 30.65 4.42 0.08
CA PHE A 94 32.06 4.45 -0.30
C PHE A 94 32.94 3.54 0.58
N SER A 95 32.40 2.95 1.65
CA SER A 95 33.12 1.95 2.47
C SER A 95 33.28 0.58 1.79
N TYR A 96 32.62 0.35 0.65
CA TYR A 96 32.61 -0.93 -0.08
C TYR A 96 32.29 -2.15 0.80
N GLY A 97 31.36 -1.99 1.75
CA GLY A 97 30.87 -3.07 2.62
C GLY A 97 31.71 -3.30 3.88
N LYS A 98 32.75 -2.50 4.12
CA LYS A 98 33.60 -2.59 5.32
C LYS A 98 32.96 -1.91 6.55
N VAL A 99 32.02 -0.99 6.34
CA VAL A 99 31.31 -0.28 7.41
C VAL A 99 29.81 -0.44 7.19
N SER A 100 29.07 -0.67 8.27
CA SER A 100 27.61 -0.69 8.24
C SER A 100 27.04 0.74 8.36
N LEU A 101 25.83 0.95 7.84
CA LEU A 101 25.14 2.24 7.97
C LEU A 101 24.99 2.69 9.44
N LYS A 102 24.83 1.74 10.37
CA LYS A 102 24.71 2.02 11.80
C LYS A 102 26.01 2.55 12.40
N GLU A 103 27.15 2.02 11.96
CA GLU A 103 28.47 2.48 12.39
C GLU A 103 28.79 3.86 11.79
N ALA A 104 28.50 4.06 10.50
CA ALA A 104 28.65 5.36 9.84
C ALA A 104 27.82 6.45 10.55
N ARG A 105 26.57 6.13 10.92
CA ARG A 105 25.71 7.06 11.66
C ARG A 105 26.26 7.40 13.05
N ARG A 106 26.69 6.39 13.82
CA ARG A 106 27.30 6.62 15.15
C ARG A 106 28.52 7.52 15.09
N LEU A 107 29.34 7.39 14.05
CA LEU A 107 30.48 8.25 13.85
C LEU A 107 30.05 9.70 13.60
N VAL A 108 29.11 9.92 12.68
CA VAL A 108 28.57 11.26 12.37
C VAL A 108 27.92 11.88 13.61
N ASP A 109 27.11 11.13 14.36
CA ASP A 109 26.45 11.58 15.59
C ASP A 109 27.45 11.98 16.71
N SER A 110 28.69 11.50 16.64
CA SER A 110 29.74 11.83 17.61
C SER A 110 30.54 13.10 17.28
N CYS A 111 30.24 13.74 16.14
CA CYS A 111 30.94 14.91 15.65
C CYS A 111 30.07 16.17 15.81
N ASN A 112 30.64 17.29 16.28
CA ASN A 112 29.93 18.57 16.31
C ASN A 112 30.07 19.32 14.99
N SER A 113 31.09 19.00 14.19
CA SER A 113 31.33 19.61 12.89
C SER A 113 31.88 18.59 11.86
N ILE A 114 31.82 18.96 10.58
CA ILE A 114 32.52 18.19 9.52
C ILE A 114 34.02 18.22 9.70
N SER A 115 34.58 19.30 10.23
CA SER A 115 36.00 19.35 10.57
C SER A 115 36.37 18.32 11.64
N ASP A 116 35.47 18.06 12.62
CA ASP A 116 35.67 17.03 13.63
C ASP A 116 35.64 15.64 12.99
N LEU A 117 34.67 15.41 12.10
CA LEU A 117 34.54 14.16 11.37
C LEU A 117 35.79 13.88 10.51
N VAL A 118 36.21 14.88 9.72
CA VAL A 118 37.44 14.79 8.91
C VAL A 118 38.67 14.63 9.81
N GLY A 119 38.70 15.30 10.96
CA GLY A 119 39.72 15.14 11.99
C GLY A 119 39.81 13.69 12.45
N LEU A 120 38.71 13.09 12.91
CA LEU A 120 38.64 11.70 13.34
C LEU A 120 39.06 10.73 12.22
N LEU A 121 38.61 10.98 10.99
CA LEU A 121 38.98 10.22 9.80
C LEU A 121 40.48 10.30 9.47
N LYS A 122 41.13 11.43 9.80
CA LYS A 122 42.58 11.64 9.62
C LYS A 122 43.41 11.14 10.80
N PHE A 123 42.88 11.20 12.03
CA PHE A 123 43.64 10.98 13.28
C PHE A 123 43.72 9.52 13.72
N ASP A 124 42.89 8.64 13.16
CA ASP A 124 42.89 7.22 13.48
C ASP A 124 44.00 6.47 12.71
N LEU A 125 45.22 6.99 12.84
CA LEU A 125 46.47 6.32 12.48
C LEU A 125 47.19 5.71 13.69
N THR A 126 46.88 6.08 14.95
CA THR A 126 47.59 5.49 16.11
C THR A 126 46.92 5.52 17.50
N SER A 127 45.78 6.17 17.77
CA SER A 127 45.39 6.46 19.17
C SER A 127 43.92 6.32 19.61
N CYS A 128 43.02 5.76 18.80
CA CYS A 128 41.69 5.40 19.31
C CYS A 128 41.61 3.92 19.75
N ASN A 129 41.06 3.73 20.95
CA ASN A 129 40.97 2.46 21.67
C ASN A 129 40.46 1.32 20.75
N PRO A 130 41.29 0.29 20.45
CA PRO A 130 40.98 -0.74 19.46
C PRO A 130 39.80 -1.65 19.85
N ASN A 131 39.30 -1.52 21.09
CA ASN A 131 38.12 -2.24 21.58
C ASN A 131 36.79 -1.49 21.39
N ARG A 132 36.77 -0.26 20.85
CA ARG A 132 35.52 0.51 20.59
C ARG A 132 35.10 0.59 19.12
N TYR A 133 36.02 0.44 18.17
CA TYR A 133 35.73 0.42 16.74
C TYR A 133 36.60 -0.63 16.05
N LYS A 134 35.97 -1.65 15.44
CA LYS A 134 36.67 -2.70 14.67
C LYS A 134 37.10 -2.21 13.28
N SER A 135 37.58 -0.98 13.12
CA SER A 135 37.70 -0.37 11.79
C SER A 135 38.98 0.43 11.56
N ALA A 136 40.14 -0.17 11.84
CA ALA A 136 41.39 0.23 11.18
C ALA A 136 41.28 0.18 9.63
N SER A 137 40.25 -0.47 9.08
CA SER A 137 39.96 -0.55 7.65
C SER A 137 39.22 0.66 7.05
N PHE A 138 38.65 1.53 7.89
CA PHE A 138 37.86 2.68 7.41
C PHE A 138 38.76 3.84 6.97
N ILE A 139 39.87 4.05 7.68
CA ILE A 139 40.82 5.14 7.44
C ILE A 139 41.80 4.82 6.30
N SER A 140 42.19 3.56 6.11
CA SER A 140 43.03 3.21 4.94
C SER A 140 42.28 3.41 3.61
N LEU A 141 40.95 3.30 3.63
CA LEU A 141 40.09 3.37 2.45
C LEU A 141 39.87 4.80 1.92
N LEU A 142 39.76 5.77 2.83
CA LEU A 142 39.61 7.19 2.47
C LEU A 142 40.96 7.86 2.19
N ASN A 143 42.07 7.19 2.51
CA ASN A 143 43.44 7.66 2.32
C ASN A 143 44.07 7.22 0.98
N GLU A 144 43.59 6.17 0.30
CA GLU A 144 44.09 5.85 -1.05
C GLU A 144 43.73 6.95 -2.06
N ASP A 145 42.60 7.63 -1.86
CA ASP A 145 42.18 8.82 -2.62
C ASP A 145 41.92 9.99 -1.66
N GLY A 146 42.98 10.61 -1.10
CA GLY A 146 42.91 11.81 -0.25
C GLY A 146 42.13 13.01 -0.84
N SER A 147 41.66 12.89 -2.08
CA SER A 147 40.71 13.80 -2.75
C SER A 147 39.31 13.80 -2.12
N ILE A 148 38.82 12.69 -1.54
CA ILE A 148 37.45 12.60 -1.00
C ILE A 148 37.35 13.37 0.32
N LEU A 149 38.27 13.12 1.25
CA LEU A 149 38.30 13.80 2.55
C LEU A 149 38.57 15.30 2.40
N SER A 150 39.39 15.71 1.43
CA SER A 150 39.64 17.12 1.15
C SER A 150 38.39 17.81 0.58
N LYS A 151 37.67 17.17 -0.35
CA LYS A 151 36.39 17.66 -0.87
C LYS A 151 35.32 17.77 0.23
N ILE A 152 35.20 16.76 1.10
CA ILE A 152 34.25 16.78 2.23
C ILE A 152 34.65 17.86 3.26
N SER A 153 35.94 18.06 3.51
CA SER A 153 36.41 19.04 4.50
C SER A 153 36.07 20.49 4.18
N ALA A 154 35.81 20.81 2.91
CA ALA A 154 35.38 22.14 2.48
C ALA A 154 33.89 22.42 2.76
N ILE A 155 33.14 21.43 3.24
CA ILE A 155 31.69 21.46 3.36
C ILE A 155 31.29 21.63 4.82
N ASN A 156 30.46 22.63 5.13
CA ASN A 156 30.04 22.95 6.50
C ASN A 156 28.65 22.40 6.86
N ARG A 157 28.33 21.20 6.40
CA ARG A 157 27.02 20.55 6.57
C ARG A 157 27.13 19.03 6.55
N PHE A 158 26.20 18.34 7.22
CA PHE A 158 26.16 16.87 7.32
C PHE A 158 25.45 16.16 6.16
N TYR A 159 25.36 16.81 5.00
CA TYR A 159 24.78 16.24 3.78
C TYR A 159 25.51 16.78 2.55
N LEU A 160 25.45 16.03 1.46
CA LEU A 160 25.91 16.42 0.14
C LEU A 160 24.74 16.56 -0.83
N TYR A 161 24.87 17.44 -1.82
CA TYR A 161 24.00 17.44 -2.99
C TYR A 161 24.48 16.40 -4.02
N LEU A 162 23.61 16.08 -4.98
CA LEU A 162 23.90 15.09 -6.02
C LEU A 162 25.13 15.47 -6.86
N ASP A 163 25.34 16.74 -7.18
CA ASP A 163 26.51 17.21 -7.93
C ASP A 163 27.81 16.96 -7.16
N GLU A 164 27.84 17.29 -5.87
CA GLU A 164 28.98 17.01 -4.98
C GLU A 164 29.28 15.51 -4.91
N VAL A 165 28.24 14.67 -4.83
CA VAL A 165 28.42 13.20 -4.82
C VAL A 165 28.92 12.68 -6.17
N ILE A 166 28.46 13.24 -7.30
CA ILE A 166 28.98 12.89 -8.64
C ILE A 166 30.47 13.26 -8.75
N GLU A 167 30.87 14.42 -8.21
CA GLU A 167 32.28 14.81 -8.18
C GLU A 167 33.14 13.87 -7.31
N LEU A 168 32.55 13.27 -6.27
CA LEU A 168 33.23 12.26 -5.45
C LEU A 168 33.44 10.93 -6.17
N PHE A 169 32.65 10.62 -7.21
CA PHE A 169 32.86 9.41 -8.01
C PHE A 169 34.16 9.42 -8.80
N GLY A 170 34.75 10.60 -9.04
CA GLY A 170 36.01 10.72 -9.77
C GLY A 170 35.92 10.26 -11.22
N ILE A 171 34.72 10.34 -11.83
CA ILE A 171 34.50 9.89 -13.21
C ILE A 171 35.32 10.76 -14.16
N HIS A 172 36.10 10.10 -15.02
CA HIS A 172 36.97 10.78 -15.99
C HIS A 172 36.18 11.74 -16.90
N ASN A 173 36.70 12.96 -17.08
CA ASN A 173 36.10 14.04 -17.89
C ASN A 173 34.73 14.55 -17.40
N VAL A 174 34.29 14.24 -16.17
CA VAL A 174 33.13 14.86 -15.54
C VAL A 174 33.59 16.08 -14.74
N THR A 175 33.33 17.28 -15.28
CA THR A 175 33.65 18.56 -14.60
C THR A 175 32.55 18.97 -13.62
N LYS A 176 32.83 19.97 -12.78
CA LYS A 176 31.85 20.57 -11.86
C LYS A 176 30.59 21.06 -12.60
N GLU A 177 30.75 21.69 -13.75
CA GLU A 177 29.64 22.18 -14.57
C GLU A 177 28.76 21.01 -15.05
N VAL A 178 29.39 19.89 -15.45
CA VAL A 178 28.66 18.68 -15.86
C VAL A 178 27.92 18.06 -14.67
N SER A 179 28.56 17.96 -13.51
CA SER A 179 27.93 17.47 -12.27
C SER A 179 26.69 18.29 -11.89
N GLN A 180 26.77 19.62 -11.99
CA GLN A 180 25.64 20.51 -11.72
C GLN A 180 24.49 20.33 -12.71
N GLN A 181 24.79 20.18 -14.00
CA GLN A 181 23.77 19.89 -15.02
C GLN A 181 23.09 18.54 -14.78
N LEU A 182 23.86 17.52 -14.43
CA LEU A 182 23.35 16.19 -14.08
C LEU A 182 22.45 16.25 -12.83
N ALA A 183 22.89 16.96 -11.79
CA ALA A 183 22.12 17.14 -10.57
C ALA A 183 20.80 17.87 -10.82
N HIS A 184 20.82 18.96 -11.57
CA HIS A 184 19.60 19.68 -11.95
C HIS A 184 18.62 18.81 -12.74
N ARG A 185 19.14 17.97 -13.63
CA ARG A 185 18.31 17.09 -14.48
C ARG A 185 17.70 15.93 -13.69
N PHE A 186 18.46 15.26 -12.85
CA PHE A 186 18.05 13.99 -12.21
C PHE A 186 17.59 14.14 -10.77
N LYS A 187 17.99 15.24 -10.09
CA LYS A 187 17.62 15.64 -8.71
C LYS A 187 18.13 14.71 -7.61
N ASN A 188 18.10 13.39 -7.80
CA ASN A 188 18.50 12.41 -6.79
C ASN A 188 19.30 11.24 -7.36
N VAL A 189 19.96 10.50 -6.47
CA VAL A 189 20.87 9.39 -6.80
C VAL A 189 20.16 8.27 -7.55
N TYR A 190 18.91 7.97 -7.20
CA TYR A 190 18.16 6.89 -7.84
C TYR A 190 17.89 7.23 -9.31
N SER A 191 17.32 8.41 -9.58
CA SER A 191 17.09 8.91 -10.94
C SER A 191 18.38 8.96 -11.76
N PHE A 192 19.48 9.42 -11.15
CA PHE A 192 20.79 9.44 -11.80
C PHE A 192 21.27 8.03 -12.19
N SER A 193 21.15 7.06 -11.27
CA SER A 193 21.59 5.67 -11.50
C SER A 193 20.79 4.91 -12.57
N LYS A 194 19.56 5.38 -12.85
CA LYS A 194 18.63 4.78 -13.82
C LYS A 194 18.48 5.63 -15.08
N ALA A 195 19.23 6.71 -15.19
CA ALA A 195 19.12 7.66 -16.26
C ALA A 195 19.61 7.08 -17.59
N ASP A 196 18.87 7.39 -18.64
CA ASP A 196 19.43 7.42 -19.97
C ASP A 196 20.03 8.81 -20.24
N PHE A 197 21.36 8.88 -20.29
CA PHE A 197 22.11 10.12 -20.51
C PHE A 197 22.11 10.57 -21.99
N PHE A 198 20.96 10.47 -22.67
CA PHE A 198 20.79 11.05 -23.99
C PHE A 198 21.04 12.57 -23.92
N HIS A 199 21.77 13.10 -24.91
CA HIS A 199 22.19 14.50 -25.06
C HIS A 199 23.42 14.96 -24.26
N ILE A 200 24.18 14.04 -23.66
CA ILE A 200 25.53 14.32 -23.15
C ILE A 200 26.56 13.89 -24.21
N ASN A 201 27.74 14.52 -24.23
CA ASN A 201 28.87 14.07 -25.04
C ASN A 201 29.06 12.55 -24.90
N ASN A 202 29.19 11.85 -26.03
CA ASN A 202 29.26 10.39 -26.08
C ASN A 202 30.37 9.80 -25.20
N GLU A 203 31.52 10.45 -25.08
CA GLU A 203 32.62 9.99 -24.24
C GLU A 203 32.28 10.07 -22.74
N ILE A 204 31.80 11.23 -22.29
CA ILE A 204 31.36 11.45 -20.90
C ILE A 204 30.21 10.50 -20.55
N ASN A 205 29.28 10.30 -21.48
CA ASN A 205 28.17 9.37 -21.33
C ASN A 205 28.67 7.93 -21.12
N ASN A 206 29.63 7.49 -21.93
CA ASN A 206 30.23 6.16 -21.77
C ASN A 206 30.93 6.02 -20.42
N ASN A 207 31.73 7.01 -20.00
CA ASN A 207 32.42 6.98 -18.71
C ASN A 207 31.43 6.88 -17.52
N ILE A 208 30.31 7.62 -17.57
CA ILE A 208 29.28 7.55 -16.53
C ILE A 208 28.58 6.18 -16.55
N ARG A 209 28.24 5.66 -17.73
CA ARG A 209 27.61 4.33 -17.86
C ARG A 209 28.53 3.22 -17.38
N ASP A 210 29.80 3.27 -17.74
CA ASP A 210 30.82 2.33 -17.31
C ASP A 210 30.96 2.37 -15.79
N PHE A 211 31.08 3.56 -15.19
CA PHE A 211 31.11 3.71 -13.74
C PHE A 211 29.88 3.10 -13.05
N ILE A 212 28.67 3.39 -13.55
CA ILE A 212 27.43 2.87 -12.97
C ILE A 212 27.39 1.34 -13.08
N ARG A 213 27.78 0.79 -14.23
CA ARG A 213 27.84 -0.65 -14.47
C ARG A 213 28.84 -1.34 -13.54
N ASP A 214 30.03 -0.76 -13.40
CA ASP A 214 31.16 -1.39 -12.72
C ASP A 214 31.04 -1.30 -11.18
N ASN A 215 30.44 -0.22 -10.65
CA ASN A 215 30.15 -0.08 -9.21
C ASN A 215 28.81 -0.70 -8.80
N GLY A 216 27.93 -0.95 -9.76
CA GLY A 216 26.73 -1.77 -9.62
C GLY A 216 25.60 -1.16 -8.78
N PHE A 217 24.47 -1.87 -8.78
CA PHE A 217 23.22 -1.45 -8.12
C PHE A 217 23.35 -1.29 -6.59
N ASP A 218 24.19 -2.09 -5.94
CA ASP A 218 24.35 -2.06 -4.47
C ASP A 218 24.94 -0.73 -3.98
N PHE A 219 25.91 -0.15 -4.71
CA PHE A 219 26.52 1.13 -4.36
C PHE A 219 25.49 2.28 -4.36
N PHE A 220 24.75 2.43 -5.46
CA PHE A 220 23.71 3.47 -5.56
C PHE A 220 22.55 3.24 -4.59
N ARG A 221 22.20 1.97 -4.31
CA ARG A 221 21.21 1.63 -3.28
C ARG A 221 21.66 2.05 -1.88
N LYS A 222 22.95 1.95 -1.56
CA LYS A 222 23.51 2.41 -0.27
C LYS A 222 23.41 3.92 -0.13
N LEU A 223 23.66 4.68 -1.20
CA LEU A 223 23.49 6.13 -1.25
C LEU A 223 22.03 6.57 -1.21
N ASN A 224 21.13 5.80 -1.83
CA ASN A 224 19.72 6.15 -1.91
C ASN A 224 19.08 6.29 -0.52
N THR A 225 18.36 7.38 -0.33
CA THR A 225 17.65 7.75 0.90
C THR A 225 16.18 7.38 0.84
N PHE A 226 15.62 7.16 -0.36
CA PHE A 226 14.21 6.91 -0.57
C PHE A 226 13.84 5.43 -0.50
N ASN A 227 12.63 5.16 -0.03
CA ASN A 227 12.05 3.83 -0.12
C ASN A 227 11.78 3.47 -1.59
N VAL A 228 12.43 2.41 -2.07
CA VAL A 228 12.23 1.90 -3.43
C VAL A 228 10.99 1.00 -3.43
N ILE A 229 10.00 1.40 -4.22
CA ILE A 229 8.86 0.57 -4.59
C ILE A 229 9.30 -0.26 -5.78
N SER A 230 9.26 -1.58 -5.65
CA SER A 230 9.62 -2.49 -6.75
C SER A 230 8.62 -3.64 -6.89
N PHE A 231 8.52 -4.13 -8.12
CA PHE A 231 7.76 -5.31 -8.50
C PHE A 231 8.72 -6.49 -8.71
N GLN A 232 9.02 -7.16 -7.60
CA GLN A 232 9.76 -8.42 -7.63
C GLN A 232 8.85 -9.56 -8.08
N GLN A 233 9.43 -10.65 -8.58
CA GLN A 233 8.71 -11.84 -9.04
C GLN A 233 7.59 -12.27 -8.08
N LYS A 234 7.94 -12.55 -6.82
CA LYS A 234 6.98 -12.98 -5.79
C LYS A 234 5.89 -11.94 -5.54
N THR A 235 6.23 -10.66 -5.59
CA THR A 235 5.26 -9.57 -5.44
C THR A 235 4.26 -9.54 -6.58
N VAL A 236 4.73 -9.68 -7.82
CA VAL A 236 3.88 -9.78 -9.02
C VAL A 236 2.97 -11.01 -8.92
N ASP A 237 3.52 -12.15 -8.52
CA ASP A 237 2.77 -13.39 -8.35
C ASP A 237 1.64 -13.24 -7.32
N ASN A 238 1.94 -12.65 -6.15
CA ASN A 238 0.94 -12.38 -5.12
C ASN A 238 -0.16 -11.44 -5.61
N ILE A 239 0.19 -10.38 -6.35
CA ILE A 239 -0.78 -9.43 -6.90
C ILE A 239 -1.71 -10.15 -7.89
N ILE A 240 -1.15 -10.96 -8.80
CA ILE A 240 -1.95 -11.71 -9.78
C ILE A 240 -2.85 -12.74 -9.09
N SER A 241 -2.33 -13.48 -8.09
CA SER A 241 -3.13 -14.41 -7.29
C SER A 241 -4.28 -13.70 -6.60
N GLY A 242 -3.99 -12.59 -5.91
CA GLY A 242 -5.01 -11.79 -5.23
C GLY A 242 -6.08 -11.25 -6.19
N ILE A 243 -5.71 -10.84 -7.41
CA ILE A 243 -6.65 -10.42 -8.45
C ILE A 243 -7.56 -11.58 -8.88
N GLU A 244 -7.02 -12.78 -9.10
CA GLU A 244 -7.83 -13.95 -9.48
C GLU A 244 -8.73 -14.43 -8.34
N GLU A 245 -8.23 -14.43 -7.10
CA GLU A 245 -9.02 -14.73 -5.89
C GLU A 245 -10.14 -13.71 -5.67
N SER A 246 -9.89 -12.43 -5.98
CA SER A 246 -10.87 -11.36 -5.80
C SER A 246 -12.14 -11.55 -6.62
N LYS A 247 -12.09 -12.32 -7.72
CA LYS A 247 -13.26 -12.65 -8.55
C LYS A 247 -14.32 -13.43 -7.78
N GLN A 248 -13.91 -14.15 -6.74
CA GLN A 248 -14.82 -14.93 -5.89
C GLN A 248 -15.51 -14.09 -4.80
N LYS A 249 -15.12 -12.82 -4.64
CA LYS A 249 -15.74 -11.95 -3.63
C LYS A 249 -17.23 -11.76 -3.94
N PRO A 250 -18.08 -11.70 -2.90
CA PRO A 250 -19.53 -11.62 -3.07
C PRO A 250 -19.95 -10.27 -3.66
N PHE A 251 -21.15 -10.22 -4.22
CA PHE A 251 -21.65 -9.05 -4.97
C PHE A 251 -21.59 -7.75 -4.17
N GLU A 252 -21.93 -7.76 -2.89
CA GLU A 252 -21.86 -6.57 -2.03
C GLU A 252 -20.44 -6.01 -1.88
N LYS A 253 -19.41 -6.85 -1.97
CA LYS A 253 -18.01 -6.43 -1.91
C LYS A 253 -17.57 -5.78 -3.21
N VAL A 254 -18.03 -6.34 -4.33
CA VAL A 254 -17.83 -5.74 -5.66
C VAL A 254 -18.50 -4.37 -5.71
N LEU A 255 -19.78 -4.28 -5.29
CA LEU A 255 -20.55 -3.03 -5.28
C LEU A 255 -19.91 -1.97 -4.37
N PHE A 256 -19.45 -2.37 -3.18
CA PHE A 256 -18.69 -1.48 -2.32
C PHE A 256 -17.39 -1.01 -2.98
N GLY A 257 -16.66 -1.92 -3.64
CA GLY A 257 -15.41 -1.63 -4.35
C GLY A 257 -15.56 -0.63 -5.50
N LEU A 258 -16.73 -0.54 -6.13
CA LEU A 258 -16.98 0.45 -7.21
C LEU A 258 -16.77 1.90 -6.76
N GLY A 259 -16.80 2.18 -5.44
CA GLY A 259 -16.49 3.50 -4.89
C GLY A 259 -17.56 4.54 -5.25
N ILE A 260 -18.82 4.13 -5.30
CA ILE A 260 -19.95 5.03 -5.55
C ILE A 260 -20.12 5.96 -4.34
N ARG A 261 -20.24 7.26 -4.59
CA ARG A 261 -20.34 8.27 -3.52
C ARG A 261 -21.54 7.99 -2.61
N TYR A 262 -21.31 8.10 -1.30
CA TYR A 262 -22.24 7.76 -0.20
C TYR A 262 -22.59 6.27 -0.04
N VAL A 263 -22.10 5.39 -0.91
CA VAL A 263 -22.36 3.94 -0.81
C VAL A 263 -21.25 3.30 0.04
N GLY A 264 -21.50 3.24 1.35
CA GLY A 264 -20.66 2.49 2.29
C GLY A 264 -20.88 0.97 2.21
N ALA A 265 -20.12 0.20 2.99
CA ALA A 265 -20.22 -1.26 3.00
C ALA A 265 -21.62 -1.78 3.40
N THR A 266 -22.28 -1.12 4.37
CA THR A 266 -23.65 -1.48 4.78
C THR A 266 -24.65 -1.20 3.67
N VAL A 267 -24.59 -0.01 3.07
CA VAL A 267 -25.45 0.38 1.94
C VAL A 267 -25.25 -0.57 0.77
N ALA A 268 -24.01 -0.91 0.42
CA ALA A 268 -23.71 -1.88 -0.64
C ALA A 268 -24.29 -3.28 -0.33
N SER A 269 -24.25 -3.73 0.93
CA SER A 269 -24.86 -4.99 1.35
C SER A 269 -26.39 -4.96 1.21
N ASN A 270 -27.03 -3.87 1.63
CA ASN A 270 -28.47 -3.70 1.50
C ASN A 270 -28.91 -3.65 0.04
N LEU A 271 -28.22 -2.87 -0.80
CA LEU A 271 -28.47 -2.79 -2.24
C LEU A 271 -28.33 -4.16 -2.91
N ALA A 272 -27.24 -4.90 -2.63
CA ALA A 272 -27.03 -6.22 -3.20
C ALA A 272 -28.15 -7.20 -2.82
N LYS A 273 -28.58 -7.18 -1.55
CA LYS A 273 -29.69 -8.00 -1.04
C LYS A 273 -31.04 -7.64 -1.64
N THR A 274 -31.35 -6.35 -1.77
CA THR A 274 -32.64 -5.89 -2.27
C THR A 274 -32.77 -6.12 -3.78
N PHE A 275 -31.77 -5.69 -4.56
CA PHE A 275 -31.85 -5.69 -6.02
C PHE A 275 -31.37 -6.99 -6.66
N ARG A 276 -30.65 -7.84 -5.91
CA ARG A 276 -30.15 -9.17 -6.32
C ARG A 276 -29.12 -9.18 -7.43
N THR A 277 -29.23 -8.35 -8.47
CA THR A 277 -28.27 -8.27 -9.57
C THR A 277 -27.89 -6.82 -9.84
N ILE A 278 -26.73 -6.62 -10.46
CA ILE A 278 -26.30 -5.28 -10.89
C ILE A 278 -27.24 -4.70 -11.94
N ASP A 279 -27.79 -5.51 -12.82
CA ASP A 279 -28.70 -5.05 -13.87
C ASP A 279 -30.03 -4.54 -13.28
N ASN A 280 -30.56 -5.22 -12.27
CA ASN A 280 -31.73 -4.73 -11.53
C ASN A 280 -31.42 -3.40 -10.84
N LEU A 281 -30.24 -3.27 -10.24
CA LEU A 281 -29.81 -2.04 -9.58
C LEU A 281 -29.58 -0.88 -10.57
N ILE A 282 -29.03 -1.16 -11.76
CA ILE A 282 -28.82 -0.17 -12.83
C ILE A 282 -30.16 0.37 -13.35
N ASN A 283 -31.18 -0.49 -13.45
CA ASN A 283 -32.49 -0.12 -13.98
C ASN A 283 -33.47 0.37 -12.90
N ALA A 284 -33.07 0.37 -11.62
CA ALA A 284 -33.92 0.80 -10.51
C ALA A 284 -34.26 2.28 -10.59
N ARG A 285 -35.52 2.61 -10.32
CA ARG A 285 -35.97 4.01 -10.23
C ARG A 285 -35.58 4.63 -8.89
N ILE A 286 -35.55 5.96 -8.84
CA ILE A 286 -35.20 6.68 -7.60
C ILE A 286 -36.12 6.29 -6.46
N GLU A 287 -37.42 6.14 -6.72
CA GLU A 287 -38.41 5.75 -5.71
C GLU A 287 -38.09 4.36 -5.13
N GLU A 288 -37.79 3.39 -5.99
CA GLU A 288 -37.43 2.01 -5.61
C GLU A 288 -36.11 1.97 -4.83
N LEU A 289 -35.14 2.82 -5.18
CA LEU A 289 -33.90 2.97 -4.43
C LEU A 289 -34.17 3.51 -3.02
N THR A 290 -35.07 4.48 -2.85
CA THR A 290 -35.38 5.07 -1.54
C THR A 290 -36.21 4.18 -0.61
N GLU A 291 -36.87 3.15 -1.15
CA GLU A 291 -37.59 2.16 -0.35
C GLU A 291 -36.64 1.16 0.33
N ALA A 292 -35.41 1.04 -0.17
CA ALA A 292 -34.43 0.13 0.38
C ALA A 292 -33.81 0.65 1.69
N ASP A 293 -33.54 -0.26 2.62
CA ASP A 293 -33.09 0.07 3.98
C ASP A 293 -31.79 0.89 3.99
N GLU A 294 -31.77 1.95 4.80
CA GLU A 294 -30.69 2.94 4.92
C GLU A 294 -30.34 3.73 3.64
N ILE A 295 -31.21 3.75 2.61
CA ILE A 295 -30.98 4.50 1.37
C ILE A 295 -31.86 5.76 1.32
N GLY A 296 -31.26 6.90 1.64
CA GLY A 296 -31.91 8.21 1.48
C GLY A 296 -31.79 8.75 0.04
N ILE A 297 -32.55 9.81 -0.25
CA ILE A 297 -32.61 10.44 -1.58
C ILE A 297 -31.23 10.79 -2.17
N LYS A 298 -30.28 11.25 -1.34
CA LYS A 298 -28.91 11.57 -1.78
C LYS A 298 -28.14 10.36 -2.32
N ILE A 299 -28.35 9.19 -1.71
CA ILE A 299 -27.72 7.93 -2.15
C ILE A 299 -28.37 7.48 -3.46
N ALA A 300 -29.71 7.55 -3.54
CA ALA A 300 -30.45 7.22 -4.77
C ALA A 300 -30.01 8.09 -5.95
N GLU A 301 -29.95 9.41 -5.78
CA GLU A 301 -29.45 10.34 -6.82
C GLU A 301 -27.99 10.05 -7.22
N SER A 302 -27.15 9.68 -6.26
CA SER A 302 -25.75 9.31 -6.51
C SER A 302 -25.65 8.04 -7.36
N LEU A 303 -26.45 7.02 -7.05
CA LEU A 303 -26.55 5.77 -7.82
C LEU A 303 -27.06 6.03 -9.24
N THR A 304 -28.17 6.77 -9.39
CA THR A 304 -28.72 7.13 -10.71
C THR A 304 -27.70 7.89 -11.54
N ARG A 305 -26.99 8.85 -10.96
CA ARG A 305 -25.93 9.59 -11.65
C ARG A 305 -24.77 8.68 -12.05
N TYR A 306 -24.36 7.78 -11.17
CA TYR A 306 -23.26 6.84 -11.42
C TYR A 306 -23.59 5.88 -12.56
N PHE A 307 -24.77 5.27 -12.56
CA PHE A 307 -25.21 4.33 -13.60
C PHE A 307 -25.63 5.03 -14.90
N GLY A 308 -26.06 6.29 -14.85
CA GLY A 308 -26.31 7.12 -16.03
C GLY A 308 -25.04 7.46 -16.82
N ASN A 309 -23.85 7.26 -16.26
CA ASN A 309 -22.58 7.49 -16.94
C ASN A 309 -22.14 6.26 -17.78
N ALA A 310 -21.98 6.46 -19.08
CA ALA A 310 -21.56 5.42 -20.03
C ALA A 310 -20.18 4.80 -19.70
N GLN A 311 -19.24 5.58 -19.13
CA GLN A 311 -17.93 5.06 -18.73
C GLN A 311 -18.05 4.09 -17.56
N ASN A 312 -18.89 4.40 -16.57
CA ASN A 312 -19.12 3.55 -15.41
C ASN A 312 -19.82 2.24 -15.80
N THR A 313 -20.83 2.31 -16.67
CA THR A 313 -21.51 1.10 -17.16
C THR A 313 -20.59 0.25 -18.03
N SER A 314 -19.74 0.86 -18.86
CA SER A 314 -18.69 0.13 -19.59
C SER A 314 -17.69 -0.55 -18.63
N LEU A 315 -17.29 0.13 -17.56
CA LEU A 315 -16.41 -0.42 -16.53
C LEU A 315 -17.04 -1.63 -15.82
N ILE A 316 -18.31 -1.53 -15.41
CA ILE A 316 -19.05 -2.65 -14.81
C ILE A 316 -19.08 -3.85 -15.75
N ARG A 317 -19.37 -3.64 -17.04
CA ARG A 317 -19.37 -4.72 -18.05
C ARG A 317 -17.98 -5.33 -18.22
N LYS A 318 -16.92 -4.52 -18.22
CA LYS A 318 -15.53 -5.01 -18.25
C LYS A 318 -15.24 -5.90 -17.04
N LEU A 319 -15.57 -5.44 -15.84
CA LEU A 319 -15.41 -6.22 -14.60
C LEU A 319 -16.20 -7.53 -14.65
N GLY A 320 -17.44 -7.50 -15.16
CA GLY A 320 -18.27 -8.71 -15.30
C GLY A 320 -17.62 -9.72 -16.23
N ARG A 321 -17.11 -9.28 -17.38
CA ARG A 321 -16.34 -10.13 -18.32
C ARG A 321 -15.05 -10.69 -17.72
N SER A 322 -14.44 -9.96 -16.79
CA SER A 322 -13.27 -10.44 -16.04
C SER A 322 -13.60 -11.53 -15.01
N GLY A 323 -14.90 -11.78 -14.74
CA GLY A 323 -15.38 -12.86 -13.88
C GLY A 323 -15.88 -12.42 -12.51
N LEU A 324 -16.09 -11.13 -12.26
CA LEU A 324 -16.61 -10.66 -10.98
C LEU A 324 -18.09 -11.01 -10.82
N LYS A 325 -18.47 -11.37 -9.60
CA LYS A 325 -19.86 -11.68 -9.23
C LYS A 325 -20.69 -10.41 -9.11
N PHE A 326 -21.67 -10.28 -10.01
CA PHE A 326 -22.67 -9.20 -10.00
C PHE A 326 -24.09 -9.68 -9.67
N SER A 327 -24.17 -10.84 -9.03
CA SER A 327 -25.39 -11.44 -8.53
C SER A 327 -25.21 -11.81 -7.06
N TYR A 328 -26.17 -11.43 -6.24
CA TYR A 328 -26.29 -11.87 -4.87
C TYR A 328 -26.67 -13.34 -4.88
N GLU A 329 -25.73 -14.19 -4.49
CA GLU A 329 -26.04 -15.59 -4.20
C GLU A 329 -26.93 -15.59 -2.96
N GLN A 330 -28.15 -16.10 -3.12
CA GLN A 330 -29.02 -16.33 -1.99
C GLN A 330 -28.26 -17.28 -1.06
N SER A 331 -28.03 -16.88 0.20
CA SER A 331 -27.75 -17.88 1.22
C SER A 331 -28.95 -18.80 1.18
N ASN A 332 -28.80 -20.00 0.62
CA ASN A 332 -29.78 -21.04 0.83
C ASN A 332 -29.94 -21.10 2.33
N LEU A 333 -31.11 -20.70 2.83
CA LEU A 333 -31.41 -20.92 4.21
C LEU A 333 -31.39 -22.44 4.36
N ASN A 334 -30.41 -22.97 5.08
CA ASN A 334 -30.38 -24.38 5.42
C ASN A 334 -31.63 -24.72 6.25
N SER A 335 -32.11 -23.74 7.02
CA SER A 335 -33.30 -23.82 7.86
C SER A 335 -33.81 -22.41 8.22
N THR A 336 -35.05 -22.33 8.72
CA THR A 336 -35.62 -21.12 9.35
C THR A 336 -35.64 -21.21 10.88
N ILE A 337 -34.96 -22.21 11.47
CA ILE A 337 -35.01 -22.51 12.92
C ILE A 337 -34.51 -21.37 13.83
N LEU A 338 -33.67 -20.47 13.30
CA LEU A 338 -33.18 -19.29 14.02
C LEU A 338 -33.90 -18.00 13.59
N GLU A 339 -34.99 -18.07 12.83
CA GLU A 339 -35.73 -16.89 12.39
C GLU A 339 -36.18 -16.03 13.58
N GLY A 340 -35.94 -14.72 13.48
CA GLY A 340 -36.23 -13.76 14.53
C GLY A 340 -35.26 -13.76 15.72
N LYS A 341 -34.33 -14.72 15.81
CA LYS A 341 -33.35 -14.78 16.90
C LYS A 341 -32.16 -13.87 16.64
N SER A 342 -31.74 -13.12 17.66
CA SER A 342 -30.51 -12.32 17.59
C SER A 342 -29.42 -12.92 18.47
N ILE A 343 -28.27 -13.24 17.87
CA ILE A 343 -27.25 -14.12 18.45
C ILE A 343 -25.89 -13.41 18.47
N VAL A 344 -25.15 -13.54 19.56
CA VAL A 344 -23.79 -13.00 19.69
C VAL A 344 -22.79 -14.15 19.69
N VAL A 345 -21.82 -14.14 18.77
CA VAL A 345 -20.70 -15.12 18.79
C VAL A 345 -19.51 -14.54 19.58
N SER A 346 -18.99 -15.28 20.56
CA SER A 346 -17.86 -14.83 21.40
C SER A 346 -17.01 -15.99 21.92
N GLY A 347 -15.69 -15.82 22.00
CA GLY A 347 -14.75 -16.87 22.44
C GLY A 347 -13.94 -17.46 21.28
N LYS A 348 -13.03 -18.39 21.58
CA LYS A 348 -12.24 -19.17 20.62
C LYS A 348 -12.92 -20.53 20.46
N PHE A 349 -12.87 -21.07 19.25
CA PHE A 349 -13.50 -22.36 18.92
C PHE A 349 -12.45 -23.22 18.24
N GLU A 350 -12.46 -24.53 18.50
CA GLU A 350 -11.45 -25.46 17.99
C GLU A 350 -11.68 -25.81 16.51
N ASN A 351 -12.93 -26.11 16.14
CA ASN A 351 -13.30 -26.64 14.82
C ASN A 351 -13.95 -25.62 13.89
N PHE A 352 -14.20 -24.39 14.37
CA PHE A 352 -14.88 -23.36 13.60
C PHE A 352 -14.18 -22.01 13.79
N SER A 353 -14.11 -21.22 12.74
CA SER A 353 -13.80 -19.80 12.85
C SER A 353 -15.03 -19.02 13.32
N ARG A 354 -14.80 -17.85 13.93
CA ARG A 354 -15.92 -16.97 14.32
C ARG A 354 -16.75 -16.53 13.12
N ASP A 355 -16.13 -16.32 11.97
CA ASP A 355 -16.83 -15.84 10.79
C ASP A 355 -17.67 -16.96 10.15
N GLU A 356 -17.20 -18.20 10.17
CA GLU A 356 -18.01 -19.39 9.81
C GLU A 356 -19.24 -19.52 10.71
N LEU A 357 -19.10 -19.37 12.03
CA LEU A 357 -20.25 -19.47 12.95
C LEU A 357 -21.28 -18.34 12.73
N LYS A 358 -20.82 -17.12 12.43
CA LYS A 358 -21.73 -16.03 12.07
C LYS A 358 -22.49 -16.35 10.80
N GLN A 359 -21.82 -16.98 9.84
CA GLN A 359 -22.42 -17.38 8.58
C GLN A 359 -23.46 -18.49 8.79
N ILE A 360 -23.14 -19.52 9.58
CA ILE A 360 -24.10 -20.60 9.94
C ILE A 360 -25.34 -20.03 10.64
N VAL A 361 -25.18 -19.04 11.52
CA VAL A 361 -26.31 -18.35 12.15
C VAL A 361 -27.21 -17.69 11.10
N ILE A 362 -26.62 -17.00 10.12
CA ILE A 362 -27.36 -16.30 9.05
C ILE A 362 -28.05 -17.32 8.13
N GLU A 363 -27.36 -18.41 7.78
CA GLU A 363 -27.86 -19.51 6.95
C GLU A 363 -29.03 -20.27 7.60
N ASN A 364 -29.20 -20.19 8.91
CA ASN A 364 -30.34 -20.79 9.62
C ASN A 364 -31.43 -19.77 9.99
N GLY A 365 -31.40 -18.56 9.40
CA GLY A 365 -32.43 -17.51 9.55
C GLY A 365 -32.17 -16.52 10.69
N GLY A 366 -31.06 -16.67 11.42
CA GLY A 366 -30.72 -15.84 12.57
C GLY A 366 -30.01 -14.53 12.23
N LYS A 367 -30.05 -13.58 13.16
CA LYS A 367 -29.32 -12.30 13.07
C LYS A 367 -28.10 -12.32 13.98
N ASN A 368 -26.90 -12.32 13.42
CA ASN A 368 -25.69 -12.15 14.21
C ASN A 368 -25.50 -10.67 14.62
N VAL A 369 -25.36 -10.40 15.92
CA VAL A 369 -25.15 -9.06 16.50
C VAL A 369 -23.84 -8.99 17.28
N SER A 370 -23.17 -7.83 17.24
CA SER A 370 -21.83 -7.66 17.82
C SER A 370 -21.85 -7.44 19.34
N SER A 371 -22.96 -6.92 19.87
CA SER A 371 -23.15 -6.53 21.28
C SER A 371 -24.31 -7.26 21.94
N VAL A 372 -24.14 -7.56 23.23
CA VAL A 372 -25.19 -8.13 24.08
C VAL A 372 -26.15 -7.03 24.53
N SER A 373 -27.44 -7.20 24.24
CA SER A 373 -28.54 -6.30 24.62
C SER A 373 -29.73 -7.11 25.15
N MET A 374 -30.76 -6.46 25.71
CA MET A 374 -31.99 -7.16 26.15
C MET A 374 -32.71 -7.90 25.01
N LYS A 375 -32.48 -7.52 23.74
CA LYS A 375 -33.08 -8.19 22.57
C LYS A 375 -32.30 -9.43 22.12
N THR A 376 -31.11 -9.65 22.68
CA THR A 376 -30.25 -10.79 22.35
C THR A 376 -30.89 -12.08 22.86
N SER A 377 -31.14 -13.01 21.94
CA SER A 377 -31.77 -14.30 22.24
C SER A 377 -30.83 -15.22 23.01
N PHE A 378 -29.59 -15.38 22.53
CA PHE A 378 -28.55 -16.13 23.23
C PHE A 378 -27.14 -15.76 22.76
N ILE A 379 -26.13 -16.18 23.51
CA ILE A 379 -24.72 -16.04 23.16
C ILE A 379 -24.15 -17.41 22.83
N LEU A 380 -23.56 -17.55 21.64
CA LEU A 380 -22.74 -18.71 21.28
C LEU A 380 -21.33 -18.50 21.84
N ALA A 381 -21.00 -19.24 22.89
CA ALA A 381 -19.76 -19.07 23.64
C ALA A 381 -18.76 -20.20 23.36
N GLY A 382 -17.56 -19.80 22.95
CA GLY A 382 -16.38 -20.65 22.93
C GLY A 382 -15.45 -20.39 24.12
N GLU A 383 -14.27 -21.00 24.10
CA GLU A 383 -13.25 -20.79 25.11
C GLU A 383 -12.87 -19.32 25.25
N ASN A 384 -12.56 -18.87 26.47
CA ASN A 384 -12.15 -17.48 26.72
C ASN A 384 -13.17 -16.43 26.20
N MET A 385 -14.46 -16.68 26.40
CA MET A 385 -15.48 -15.66 26.17
C MET A 385 -15.16 -14.38 26.95
N GLY A 386 -15.26 -13.23 26.29
CA GLY A 386 -14.90 -11.94 26.89
C GLY A 386 -15.70 -11.63 28.18
N PRO A 387 -15.04 -11.18 29.27
CA PRO A 387 -15.66 -11.04 30.59
C PRO A 387 -16.80 -10.00 30.62
N GLU A 388 -16.70 -8.94 29.81
CA GLU A 388 -17.75 -7.92 29.69
C GLU A 388 -19.04 -8.45 29.05
N LYS A 389 -18.94 -9.40 28.12
CA LYS A 389 -20.11 -10.04 27.51
C LYS A 389 -20.76 -11.04 28.47
N TYR A 390 -19.94 -11.77 29.25
CA TYR A 390 -20.43 -12.67 30.30
C TYR A 390 -21.22 -11.91 31.38
N LYS A 391 -20.68 -10.81 31.91
CA LYS A 391 -21.39 -9.97 32.89
C LYS A 391 -22.73 -9.44 32.35
N LYS A 392 -22.75 -8.99 31.09
CA LYS A 392 -23.99 -8.52 30.44
C LYS A 392 -25.00 -9.64 30.23
N ALA A 393 -24.55 -10.85 29.90
CA ALA A 393 -25.41 -12.02 29.78
C ALA A 393 -26.11 -12.32 31.11
N GLN A 394 -25.35 -12.32 32.21
CA GLN A 394 -25.91 -12.49 33.56
C GLN A 394 -26.89 -11.35 33.93
N LYS A 395 -26.52 -10.10 33.66
CA LYS A 395 -27.35 -8.92 33.97
C LYS A 395 -28.71 -8.95 33.26
N PHE A 396 -28.72 -9.38 32.00
CA PHE A 396 -29.94 -9.41 31.18
C PHE A 396 -30.58 -10.81 31.14
N ASN A 397 -30.08 -11.76 31.93
CA ASN A 397 -30.53 -13.15 31.97
C ASN A 397 -30.60 -13.81 30.58
N ILE A 398 -29.56 -13.59 29.77
CA ILE A 398 -29.45 -14.12 28.41
C ILE A 398 -28.73 -15.46 28.45
N GLN A 399 -29.30 -16.46 27.78
CA GLN A 399 -28.74 -17.80 27.73
C GLN A 399 -27.38 -17.82 27.02
N ILE A 400 -26.44 -18.60 27.57
CA ILE A 400 -25.15 -18.90 26.96
C ILE A 400 -25.20 -20.36 26.50
N ILE A 401 -24.92 -20.60 25.22
CA ILE A 401 -25.03 -21.90 24.56
C ILE A 401 -23.64 -22.31 24.06
N SER A 402 -23.30 -23.59 24.23
CA SER A 402 -22.05 -24.19 23.74
C SER A 402 -22.10 -24.41 22.21
N ILE A 403 -20.97 -24.76 21.59
CA ILE A 403 -20.96 -25.08 20.17
C ILE A 403 -21.71 -26.39 19.89
N GLU A 404 -21.60 -27.36 20.78
CA GLU A 404 -22.28 -28.66 20.70
C GLU A 404 -23.80 -28.48 20.73
N ASP A 405 -24.29 -27.68 21.68
CA ASP A 405 -25.73 -27.38 21.82
C ASP A 405 -26.25 -26.56 20.63
N PHE A 406 -25.42 -25.65 20.08
CA PHE A 406 -25.78 -24.89 18.90
C PHE A 406 -25.89 -25.78 17.65
N VAL A 407 -24.96 -26.71 17.46
CA VAL A 407 -25.02 -27.69 16.37
C VAL A 407 -26.23 -28.62 16.54
N ALA A 408 -26.55 -29.03 17.76
CA ALA A 408 -27.75 -29.82 18.05
C ALA A 408 -29.04 -29.02 17.76
N LEU A 409 -29.05 -27.71 18.03
CA LEU A 409 -30.20 -26.84 17.78
C LEU A 409 -30.49 -26.66 16.28
N ILE A 410 -29.46 -26.52 15.44
CA ILE A 410 -29.65 -26.25 14.00
C ILE A 410 -29.87 -27.52 13.16
N ASN A 411 -29.61 -28.71 13.73
CA ASN A 411 -29.85 -30.01 13.09
C ASN A 411 -31.22 -30.63 13.45
N GLN A 412 -32.10 -29.86 14.09
CA GLN A 412 -33.51 -30.19 14.28
C GLN A 412 -34.31 -29.73 13.07
#